data_AF-A0A3N4KYT5-F1
#
_entry.id   AF-A0A3N4KYT5-F1
#
_cell.length_a   1.000
_cell.length_b   1.000
_cell.length_c   1.000
_cell.angle_alpha   90.00
_cell.angle_beta   90.00
_cell.angle_gamma   90.00
#
_symmetry.space_group_name_H-M   'P 1'
#
loop_
_entity.id
_entity.type
_entity.pdbx_description
1 polymer ?
#
loop_
_entity_poly.entity_id
_entity_poly.type
_entity_poly.pdbx_seq_one_letter_code
_entity_poly.pdbx_strand_id
1 'polypeptide(L)'
;MGKLTGGRKGSRRMFPVGMGDVNPASAKGKESGNAEESLNTWRIHLEDTMREYAATGELGDVTDWRTAVESGDEDSEADQEPDSPNSGEGQNPERKEMVPKGGVTYEALTKQGYTIVGSHSGVKICRWTKSALRGRGSCYKFSFYGIKSHLCMETTPSLSCSNKCVFCWRHGTNPVGTTWRWKVDPADEVFKGVVEGHYRKIKMMKGVPGVRADRFSEAFQIRHCALSLVGEPVFYPYINEFLHLLHSSKISSFLVCNAQHPAQLAALGPVTQLYVSIDASNRDSLKKIDRPLHRDFWERFQSCLDILREKRNQQRTVFRLTLVKGFNVDDEVMGYADLVEKGLPCFVEVKGVTYCGTSTAGEAGLTMKNVPFYEEVVAFVEALNKELQRRGLEYGIAAEHAHSCCILIGSNRFFINGRWHTHIDYKRFFELLEEGKEFGPEDYIGEATPEWANWGNGGFDPADVRVHRKGKAAKKLRDEAAAEMETESGGCG
;
A
#
# COMPACT_ATOMS: atom_id res chain seq x y z
N MET A 1 2.09 -25.15 33.47
CA MET A 1 2.98 -26.11 32.78
C MET A 1 4.39 -25.50 32.70
N GLY A 2 5.43 -26.31 32.93
CA GLY A 2 6.75 -25.91 33.40
C GLY A 2 7.64 -25.11 32.43
N LYS A 3 8.67 -24.47 32.99
CA LYS A 3 9.75 -23.76 32.27
C LYS A 3 10.70 -24.77 31.62
N LEU A 4 10.86 -24.70 30.31
CA LEU A 4 12.04 -25.24 29.61
C LEU A 4 12.92 -24.05 29.20
N THR A 5 14.15 -24.01 29.71
CA THR A 5 15.13 -22.95 29.44
C THR A 5 16.34 -23.56 28.72
N GLY A 6 16.63 -23.12 27.49
CA GLY A 6 17.84 -23.50 26.76
C GLY A 6 18.14 -22.51 25.63
N GLY A 7 19.28 -21.81 25.72
CA GLY A 7 19.81 -20.91 24.69
C GLY A 7 20.92 -20.00 25.21
N ARG A 8 22.06 -19.90 24.50
CA ARG A 8 23.29 -19.15 24.89
C ARG A 8 23.17 -17.61 24.91
N LYS A 9 21.98 -17.03 24.76
CA LYS A 9 21.72 -15.59 24.84
C LYS A 9 20.37 -15.32 25.51
N GLY A 10 20.31 -15.48 26.83
CA GLY A 10 19.14 -15.09 27.62
C GLY A 10 17.92 -16.01 27.46
N SER A 11 17.16 -16.14 28.54
CA SER A 11 16.03 -17.07 28.70
C SER A 11 14.82 -16.66 27.85
N ARG A 12 14.65 -17.27 26.67
CA ARG A 12 13.50 -17.06 25.78
C ARG A 12 12.36 -18.05 26.12
N ARG A 13 11.11 -17.58 26.16
CA ARG A 13 9.93 -18.42 26.41
C ARG A 13 9.31 -18.86 25.09
N MET A 14 9.01 -20.15 24.98
CA MET A 14 8.38 -20.76 23.79
C MET A 14 6.90 -20.33 23.64
N PHE A 15 6.23 -20.04 24.77
CA PHE A 15 4.86 -19.51 24.81
C PHE A 15 4.68 -18.49 25.95
N PRO A 16 3.80 -17.48 25.80
CA PRO A 16 3.37 -16.64 26.90
C PRO A 16 2.59 -17.45 27.94
N VAL A 17 2.72 -17.10 29.22
CA VAL A 17 1.87 -17.68 30.27
C VAL A 17 0.47 -17.09 30.10
N GLY A 18 -0.51 -17.93 29.77
CA GLY A 18 -1.92 -17.57 29.72
C GLY A 18 -2.74 -18.62 30.44
N MET A 19 -3.82 -18.19 31.11
CA MET A 19 -4.91 -19.08 31.49
C MET A 19 -5.61 -19.48 30.18
N GLY A 20 -5.87 -20.76 29.96
CA GLY A 20 -6.67 -21.22 28.83
C GLY A 20 -8.11 -20.73 29.00
N ASP A 21 -8.38 -19.53 28.50
CA ASP A 21 -9.67 -18.88 28.69
C ASP A 21 -10.67 -19.43 27.67
N VAL A 22 -11.45 -20.42 28.10
CA VAL A 22 -12.55 -20.98 27.34
C VAL A 22 -13.71 -20.00 27.48
N ASN A 23 -13.85 -19.07 26.52
CA ASN A 23 -14.88 -18.03 26.58
C ASN A 23 -16.29 -18.68 26.50
N PRO A 24 -17.10 -18.68 27.57
CA PRO A 24 -18.43 -19.30 27.54
C PRO A 24 -19.45 -18.44 26.76
N ALA A 25 -19.11 -17.18 26.42
CA ALA A 25 -20.03 -16.24 25.80
C ALA A 25 -20.20 -16.42 24.27
N SER A 26 -19.57 -17.42 23.65
CA SER A 26 -19.83 -17.78 22.25
C SER A 26 -20.97 -18.80 22.07
N ALA A 27 -21.65 -19.19 23.15
CA ALA A 27 -22.71 -20.21 23.13
C ALA A 27 -24.09 -19.69 22.67
N LYS A 28 -24.14 -19.04 21.51
CA LYS A 28 -25.37 -18.98 20.70
C LYS A 28 -25.03 -19.30 19.24
N GLY A 29 -25.08 -20.59 18.89
CA GLY A 29 -25.42 -21.00 17.53
C GLY A 29 -24.36 -21.70 16.66
N LYS A 30 -23.15 -22.02 17.13
CA LYS A 30 -22.24 -22.97 16.46
C LYS A 30 -21.50 -23.81 17.49
N GLU A 31 -21.30 -25.09 17.17
CA GLU A 31 -20.71 -26.12 18.03
C GLU A 31 -19.45 -25.61 18.77
N SER A 32 -19.43 -25.89 20.06
CA SER A 32 -18.43 -25.46 21.03
C SER A 32 -17.01 -25.86 20.62
N GLY A 33 -16.11 -24.89 20.47
CA GLY A 33 -14.67 -25.17 20.56
C GLY A 33 -14.37 -25.64 21.98
N ASN A 34 -14.26 -26.97 22.17
CA ASN A 34 -14.06 -27.55 23.48
C ASN A 34 -12.61 -27.27 23.95
N ALA A 35 -12.38 -27.29 25.27
CA ALA A 35 -11.04 -27.08 25.84
C ALA A 35 -10.00 -28.10 25.31
N GLU A 36 -10.46 -29.27 24.87
CA GLU A 36 -9.69 -30.37 24.31
C GLU A 36 -9.15 -30.05 22.91
N GLU A 37 -9.91 -29.35 22.06
CA GLU A 37 -9.50 -28.91 20.73
C GLU A 37 -8.46 -27.78 20.82
N SER A 38 -8.66 -26.86 21.78
CA SER A 38 -7.68 -25.84 22.12
C SER A 38 -6.39 -26.46 22.67
N LEU A 39 -6.51 -27.49 23.52
CA LEU A 39 -5.37 -28.23 24.07
C LEU A 39 -4.66 -29.06 22.98
N ASN A 40 -5.39 -29.69 22.07
CA ASN A 40 -4.83 -30.43 20.93
C ASN A 40 -4.09 -29.50 19.97
N THR A 41 -4.67 -28.35 19.66
CA THR A 41 -4.02 -27.31 18.84
C THR A 41 -2.73 -26.83 19.51
N TRP A 42 -2.76 -26.60 20.83
CA TRP A 42 -1.56 -26.24 21.59
C TRP A 42 -0.50 -27.35 21.58
N ARG A 43 -0.89 -28.61 21.77
CA ARG A 43 0.01 -29.79 21.71
C ARG A 43 0.71 -29.89 20.35
N ILE A 44 -0.04 -29.79 19.26
CA ILE A 44 0.49 -29.88 17.89
C ILE A 44 1.54 -28.77 17.66
N HIS A 45 1.24 -27.53 18.04
CA HIS A 45 2.18 -26.42 17.90
C HIS A 45 3.45 -26.61 18.74
N LEU A 46 3.32 -27.17 19.95
CA LEU A 46 4.47 -27.48 20.80
C LEU A 46 5.37 -28.55 20.14
N GLU A 47 4.78 -29.65 19.66
CA GLU A 47 5.50 -30.74 18.99
C GLU A 47 6.24 -30.26 17.74
N ASP A 48 5.58 -29.46 16.89
CA ASP A 48 6.18 -28.88 15.69
C ASP A 48 7.35 -27.94 16.03
N THR A 49 7.19 -27.09 17.04
CA THR A 49 8.23 -26.15 17.45
C THR A 49 9.43 -26.90 18.07
N MET A 50 9.20 -28.01 18.79
CA MET A 50 10.29 -28.86 19.30
C MET A 50 11.02 -29.58 18.16
N ARG A 51 10.31 -30.04 17.13
CA ARG A 51 10.92 -30.64 15.93
C ARG A 51 11.78 -29.62 15.17
N GLU A 52 11.29 -28.39 15.02
CA GLU A 52 12.04 -27.31 14.37
C GLU A 52 13.30 -26.95 15.17
N TYR A 53 13.18 -26.77 16.49
CA TYR A 53 14.34 -26.50 17.35
C TYR A 53 15.39 -27.62 17.29
N ALA A 54 14.95 -28.88 17.28
CA ALA A 54 15.85 -30.03 17.14
C ALA A 54 16.58 -30.04 15.78
N ALA A 55 15.96 -29.49 14.73
CA ALA A 55 16.53 -29.44 13.38
C ALA A 55 17.44 -28.21 13.15
N THR A 56 17.11 -27.06 13.73
CA THR A 56 17.76 -25.77 13.42
C THR A 56 18.63 -25.23 14.55
N GLY A 57 18.44 -25.69 15.78
CA GLY A 57 19.06 -25.11 16.98
C GLY A 57 18.54 -23.72 17.36
N GLU A 58 17.55 -23.18 16.64
CA GLU A 58 17.03 -21.82 16.81
C GLU A 58 15.51 -21.83 17.05
N LEU A 59 15.05 -21.04 18.03
CA LEU A 59 13.63 -20.74 18.24
C LEU A 59 13.26 -19.56 17.34
N GLY A 60 12.38 -19.77 16.36
CA GLY A 60 11.91 -18.75 15.42
C GLY A 60 11.44 -17.46 16.11
N ASP A 61 11.67 -16.32 15.46
CA ASP A 61 11.42 -14.99 16.02
C ASP A 61 9.92 -14.64 16.01
N VAL A 62 9.19 -15.09 17.03
CA VAL A 62 7.84 -14.57 17.31
C VAL A 62 7.97 -13.41 18.27
N THR A 63 8.28 -12.22 17.72
CA THR A 63 8.21 -10.98 18.49
C THR A 63 6.78 -10.76 18.96
N ASP A 64 6.62 -10.43 20.24
CA ASP A 64 5.35 -10.17 20.92
C ASP A 64 4.50 -9.16 20.13
N TRP A 65 3.36 -9.63 19.62
CA TRP A 65 2.50 -8.92 18.68
C TRP A 65 1.44 -8.04 19.36
N ARG A 66 1.36 -8.03 20.70
CA ARG A 66 0.31 -7.34 21.45
C ARG A 66 0.69 -5.94 21.94
N THR A 67 1.95 -5.51 21.80
CA THR A 67 2.44 -4.25 22.35
C THR A 67 3.33 -3.46 21.38
N ALA A 68 2.96 -3.43 20.09
CA ALA A 68 3.62 -2.56 19.12
C ALA A 68 3.07 -1.12 19.21
N VAL A 69 3.25 -0.49 20.36
CA VAL A 69 3.34 0.96 20.52
C VAL A 69 4.25 1.18 21.73
N GLU A 70 5.46 1.70 21.49
CA GLU A 70 6.09 2.70 22.36
C GLU A 70 7.36 3.24 21.69
N SER A 71 7.55 4.53 21.96
CA SER A 71 8.45 5.51 21.39
C SER A 71 9.93 5.16 21.50
N GLY A 72 10.72 5.77 20.62
CA GLY A 72 12.16 5.92 20.77
C GLY A 72 12.57 7.17 20.02
N ASP A 73 12.71 8.25 20.76
CA ASP A 73 13.43 9.47 20.36
C ASP A 73 14.89 9.12 20.08
N GLU A 74 15.47 9.77 19.08
CA GLU A 74 16.83 10.30 19.11
C GLU A 74 17.06 11.13 17.84
N ASP A 75 17.58 12.34 18.06
CA ASP A 75 17.85 13.39 17.07
C ASP A 75 18.78 12.91 15.94
N SER A 76 18.58 13.45 14.73
CA SER A 76 19.66 13.48 13.73
C SER A 76 19.62 14.76 12.91
N GLU A 77 20.63 15.61 13.14
CA GLU A 77 21.05 16.62 12.18
C GLU A 77 21.62 15.89 10.96
N ALA A 78 21.08 16.19 9.78
CA ALA A 78 21.55 15.65 8.52
C ALA A 78 22.49 16.66 7.86
N ASP A 79 23.78 16.35 7.84
CA ASP A 79 24.80 17.07 7.07
C ASP A 79 24.43 17.08 5.57
N GLN A 80 24.33 18.29 5.02
CA GLN A 80 24.20 18.53 3.58
C GLN A 80 25.59 18.70 2.97
N GLU A 81 26.09 17.70 2.23
CA GLU A 81 27.25 17.89 1.36
C GLU A 81 26.83 18.38 -0.04
N PRO A 82 27.62 19.26 -0.68
CA PRO A 82 27.26 19.89 -1.95
C PRO A 82 27.35 18.94 -3.14
N ASP A 83 26.40 19.10 -4.07
CA ASP A 83 26.30 18.38 -5.34
C ASP A 83 27.58 18.53 -6.19
N SER A 84 28.17 17.41 -6.60
CA SER A 84 29.20 17.36 -7.63
C SER A 84 28.60 16.87 -8.96
N PRO A 85 28.76 17.60 -10.08
CA PRO A 85 28.14 17.24 -11.34
C PRO A 85 29.07 16.28 -12.10
N ASN A 86 28.87 14.97 -11.93
CA ASN A 86 29.37 14.02 -12.92
C ASN A 86 28.37 12.87 -13.09
N SER A 87 27.45 13.08 -14.03
CA SER A 87 26.58 12.07 -14.60
C SER A 87 27.38 11.23 -15.59
N GLY A 88 27.78 10.03 -15.17
CA GLY A 88 28.43 9.04 -16.03
C GLY A 88 28.43 7.67 -15.38
N GLU A 89 27.80 6.73 -16.09
CA GLU A 89 27.99 5.27 -16.16
C GLU A 89 28.07 4.42 -14.89
N GLY A 90 27.57 3.19 -15.05
CA GLY A 90 27.41 2.20 -13.99
C GLY A 90 28.74 1.71 -13.40
N GLN A 91 28.62 1.23 -12.16
CA GLN A 91 29.64 0.46 -11.45
C GLN A 91 30.97 1.20 -11.18
N ASN A 92 30.94 2.37 -10.54
CA ASN A 92 32.09 2.75 -9.70
C ASN A 92 31.96 2.00 -8.35
N PRO A 93 32.83 1.02 -8.02
CA PRO A 93 32.81 0.31 -6.74
C PRO A 93 33.07 1.21 -5.53
N GLU A 94 33.51 2.45 -5.74
CA GLU A 94 33.69 3.45 -4.69
C GLU A 94 32.39 4.15 -4.27
N ARG A 95 31.27 3.98 -5.00
CA ARG A 95 29.99 4.58 -4.60
C ARG A 95 29.47 3.92 -3.33
N LYS A 96 29.16 4.75 -2.33
CA LYS A 96 28.56 4.32 -1.06
C LYS A 96 27.22 3.62 -1.29
N GLU A 97 26.92 2.61 -0.47
CA GLU A 97 25.60 1.99 -0.41
C GLU A 97 24.53 3.03 0.00
N MET A 98 23.31 2.90 -0.53
CA MET A 98 22.22 3.81 -0.17
C MET A 98 21.75 3.60 1.27
N VAL A 99 21.70 2.34 1.70
CA VAL A 99 21.37 1.94 3.07
C VAL A 99 22.38 0.89 3.52
N PRO A 100 23.54 1.31 4.08
CA PRO A 100 24.58 0.38 4.50
C PRO A 100 24.11 -0.50 5.66
N LYS A 101 24.44 -1.79 5.62
CA LYS A 101 24.10 -2.74 6.70
C LYS A 101 24.69 -2.27 8.03
N GLY A 102 23.85 -2.24 9.06
CA GLY A 102 24.25 -1.78 10.40
C GLY A 102 24.32 -0.26 10.58
N GLY A 103 23.98 0.53 9.55
CA GLY A 103 23.79 1.97 9.70
C GLY A 103 22.44 2.33 10.36
N VAL A 104 22.31 3.57 10.84
CA VAL A 104 21.10 4.07 11.52
C VAL A 104 19.84 3.86 10.70
N THR A 105 19.85 4.20 9.40
CA THR A 105 18.72 3.97 8.49
C THR A 105 18.38 2.48 8.35
N TYR A 106 19.39 1.62 8.24
CA TYR A 106 19.19 0.18 8.11
C TYR A 106 18.49 -0.40 9.34
N GLU A 107 18.95 -0.01 10.53
CA GLU A 107 18.38 -0.46 11.80
C GLU A 107 16.96 0.07 12.01
N ALA A 108 16.72 1.35 11.71
CA ALA A 108 15.41 1.97 11.79
C ALA A 108 14.40 1.27 10.87
N LEU A 109 14.75 1.05 9.60
CA LEU A 109 13.89 0.35 8.65
C LEU A 109 13.68 -1.12 9.08
N THR A 110 14.72 -1.81 9.52
CA THR A 110 14.60 -3.21 9.99
C THR A 110 13.66 -3.31 11.19
N LYS A 111 13.78 -2.41 12.19
CA LYS A 111 12.87 -2.33 13.35
C LYS A 111 11.42 -2.11 12.94
N GLN A 112 11.19 -1.38 11.84
CA GLN A 112 9.85 -1.15 11.31
C GLN A 112 9.35 -2.28 10.39
N GLY A 113 10.08 -3.39 10.29
CA GLY A 113 9.66 -4.61 9.60
C GLY A 113 10.01 -4.67 8.11
N TYR A 114 10.88 -3.78 7.60
CA TYR A 114 11.44 -3.93 6.26
C TYR A 114 12.42 -5.10 6.20
N THR A 115 12.55 -5.68 5.01
CA THR A 115 13.74 -6.45 4.63
C THR A 115 14.45 -5.64 3.57
N ILE A 116 15.64 -5.13 3.92
CA ILE A 116 16.50 -4.42 2.97
C ILE A 116 17.08 -5.45 2.01
N VAL A 117 17.08 -5.12 0.72
CA VAL A 117 17.55 -5.97 -0.38
C VAL A 117 18.65 -5.23 -1.11
N GLY A 118 19.82 -5.87 -1.23
CA GLY A 118 21.02 -5.22 -1.73
C GLY A 118 21.41 -4.01 -0.87
N SER A 119 21.81 -2.94 -1.55
CA SER A 119 22.29 -1.67 -1.02
C SER A 119 21.24 -0.56 -1.06
N HIS A 120 20.13 -0.72 -1.80
CA HIS A 120 19.18 0.38 -2.06
C HIS A 120 17.70 -0.02 -2.17
N SER A 121 17.36 -1.31 -2.09
CA SER A 121 16.00 -1.81 -2.29
C SER A 121 15.39 -2.32 -0.99
N GLY A 122 14.07 -2.55 -0.97
CA GLY A 122 13.44 -3.14 0.21
C GLY A 122 12.05 -3.68 -0.03
N VAL A 123 11.69 -4.71 0.74
CA VAL A 123 10.37 -5.36 0.70
C VAL A 123 9.75 -5.39 2.11
N LYS A 124 8.43 -5.21 2.18
CA LYS A 124 7.69 -5.26 3.44
C LYS A 124 6.34 -5.92 3.23
N ILE A 125 5.87 -6.64 4.26
CA ILE A 125 4.51 -7.19 4.23
C ILE A 125 3.50 -6.08 4.52
N CYS A 126 2.59 -5.84 3.58
CA CYS A 126 1.57 -4.83 3.70
C CYS A 126 0.64 -5.15 4.88
N ARG A 127 0.13 -4.11 5.56
CA ARG A 127 -0.91 -4.24 6.59
C ARG A 127 -2.12 -5.00 6.06
N TRP A 128 -2.52 -4.74 4.82
CA TRP A 128 -3.67 -5.38 4.20
C TRP A 128 -3.42 -6.83 3.80
N THR A 129 -2.19 -7.21 3.44
CA THR A 129 -1.80 -8.63 3.28
C THR A 129 -2.04 -9.40 4.59
N LYS A 130 -1.62 -8.84 5.73
CA LYS A 130 -1.87 -9.45 7.05
C LYS A 130 -3.37 -9.55 7.39
N SER A 131 -4.17 -8.59 6.95
CA SER A 131 -5.62 -8.56 7.14
C SER A 131 -6.32 -9.61 6.26
N ALA A 132 -5.99 -9.62 4.97
CA ALA A 132 -6.52 -10.57 4.00
C ALA A 132 -6.16 -12.01 4.36
N LEU A 133 -4.93 -12.30 4.79
CA LEU A 133 -4.54 -13.63 5.28
C LEU A 133 -5.44 -14.15 6.42
N ARG A 134 -6.09 -13.25 7.17
CA ARG A 134 -7.00 -13.61 8.28
C ARG A 134 -8.49 -13.53 7.93
N GLY A 135 -8.85 -13.29 6.67
CA GLY A 135 -10.24 -13.07 6.28
C GLY A 135 -10.85 -11.79 6.85
N ARG A 136 -10.04 -10.75 7.11
CA ARG A 136 -10.47 -9.50 7.77
C ARG A 136 -10.61 -8.30 6.85
N GLY A 137 -10.60 -8.53 5.54
CA GLY A 137 -10.67 -7.49 4.51
C GLY A 137 -9.34 -7.35 3.76
N SER A 138 -9.45 -7.19 2.44
CA SER A 138 -8.39 -6.70 1.55
C SER A 138 -8.35 -5.16 1.51
N CYS A 139 -7.29 -4.59 0.93
CA CYS A 139 -7.24 -3.16 0.66
C CYS A 139 -8.25 -2.76 -0.42
N TYR A 140 -8.49 -1.45 -0.54
CA TYR A 140 -9.41 -0.87 -1.54
C TYR A 140 -9.12 -1.29 -2.99
N LYS A 141 -7.87 -1.68 -3.30
CA LYS A 141 -7.52 -2.14 -4.66
C LYS A 141 -8.17 -3.47 -5.04
N PHE A 142 -8.65 -4.25 -4.05
CA PHE A 142 -9.49 -5.41 -4.33
C PHE A 142 -10.84 -4.97 -4.90
N SER A 143 -11.50 -4.02 -4.24
CA SER A 143 -12.77 -3.42 -4.70
C SER A 143 -12.60 -2.76 -6.08
N PHE A 144 -11.53 -1.99 -6.27
CA PHE A 144 -11.35 -1.19 -7.49
C PHE A 144 -10.84 -2.00 -8.67
N TYR A 145 -9.92 -2.95 -8.47
CA TYR A 145 -9.19 -3.57 -9.58
C TYR A 145 -9.09 -5.10 -9.49
N GLY A 146 -9.66 -5.73 -8.46
CA GLY A 146 -9.57 -7.18 -8.25
C GLY A 146 -8.26 -7.66 -7.61
N ILE A 147 -7.44 -6.75 -7.05
CA ILE A 147 -6.15 -7.10 -6.43
C ILE A 147 -6.36 -7.76 -5.07
N LYS A 148 -6.16 -9.08 -5.00
CA LYS A 148 -6.16 -9.82 -3.73
C LYS A 148 -4.93 -9.46 -2.91
N SER A 149 -5.13 -8.85 -1.74
CA SER A 149 -4.02 -8.30 -0.93
C SER A 149 -3.06 -9.36 -0.39
N HIS A 150 -3.50 -10.60 -0.19
CA HIS A 150 -2.62 -11.71 0.23
C HIS A 150 -1.72 -12.23 -0.90
N LEU A 151 -1.95 -11.82 -2.15
CA LEU A 151 -1.13 -12.17 -3.32
C LEU A 151 -0.26 -10.99 -3.81
N CYS A 152 -0.23 -9.90 -3.03
CA CYS A 152 0.47 -8.67 -3.37
C CYS A 152 1.79 -8.55 -2.60
N MET A 153 2.89 -8.41 -3.35
CA MET A 153 4.19 -8.03 -2.84
C MET A 153 4.34 -6.50 -2.87
N GLU A 154 4.59 -5.90 -1.71
CA GLU A 154 4.87 -4.47 -1.58
C GLU A 154 6.38 -4.24 -1.45
N THR A 155 6.97 -3.60 -2.45
CA THR A 155 8.43 -3.43 -2.57
C THR A 155 8.81 -2.07 -3.14
N THR A 156 10.10 -1.75 -3.08
CA THR A 156 10.69 -0.64 -3.81
C THR A 156 12.12 -1.01 -4.27
N PRO A 157 12.49 -0.71 -5.53
CA PRO A 157 13.87 -0.82 -5.99
C PRO A 157 14.71 0.43 -5.63
N SER A 158 14.11 1.44 -4.99
CA SER A 158 14.81 2.66 -4.57
C SER A 158 14.22 3.17 -3.26
N LEU A 159 14.98 3.07 -2.17
CA LEU A 159 14.61 3.66 -0.87
C LEU A 159 14.75 5.19 -0.86
N SER A 160 15.40 5.78 -1.86
CA SER A 160 15.59 7.23 -1.97
C SER A 160 14.41 7.93 -2.65
N CYS A 161 14.08 9.14 -2.19
CA CYS A 161 13.04 10.00 -2.76
C CYS A 161 13.57 11.40 -3.10
N SER A 162 12.96 12.04 -4.09
CA SER A 162 13.16 13.46 -4.44
C SER A 162 12.21 14.42 -3.70
N ASN A 163 11.33 13.91 -2.83
CA ASN A 163 10.39 14.69 -2.01
C ASN A 163 10.54 14.39 -0.51
N LYS A 164 10.17 15.36 0.33
CA LYS A 164 10.08 15.24 1.80
C LYS A 164 8.66 15.53 2.28
N CYS A 165 7.66 14.88 1.68
CA CYS A 165 6.24 15.20 1.87
C CYS A 165 5.81 15.11 3.33
N VAL A 166 5.04 16.08 3.84
CA VAL A 166 4.61 16.21 5.25
C VAL A 166 3.84 15.00 5.79
N PHE A 167 3.19 14.24 4.92
CA PHE A 167 2.43 13.03 5.25
C PHE A 167 3.25 11.74 5.05
N CYS A 168 4.48 11.84 4.55
CA CYS A 168 5.36 10.71 4.41
C CYS A 168 5.87 10.30 5.78
N TRP A 169 5.22 9.30 6.38
CA TRP A 169 5.48 8.69 7.68
C TRP A 169 6.92 8.18 7.94
N ARG A 170 7.86 8.41 7.02
CA ARG A 170 9.28 8.04 7.10
C ARG A 170 10.23 9.24 7.13
N HIS A 171 9.69 10.44 7.39
CA HIS A 171 10.48 11.66 7.58
C HIS A 171 11.76 11.41 8.39
N GLY A 172 12.89 11.87 7.87
CA GLY A 172 14.20 11.78 8.51
C GLY A 172 14.94 10.45 8.32
N THR A 173 14.23 9.33 8.15
CA THR A 173 14.90 8.00 8.11
C THR A 173 15.41 7.59 6.74
N ASN A 174 14.75 8.00 5.65
CA ASN A 174 15.13 7.58 4.30
C ASN A 174 16.15 8.52 3.64
N PRO A 175 17.02 7.98 2.78
CA PRO A 175 17.87 8.78 1.91
C PRO A 175 17.03 9.66 0.98
N VAL A 176 17.55 10.84 0.66
CA VAL A 176 16.93 11.76 -0.30
C VAL A 176 17.94 12.17 -1.36
N GLY A 177 17.47 12.38 -2.58
CA GLY A 177 18.34 12.75 -3.70
C GLY A 177 17.54 13.14 -4.94
N THR A 178 18.15 14.01 -5.74
CA THR A 178 17.65 14.45 -7.06
C THR A 178 18.33 13.68 -8.20
N THR A 179 19.50 13.10 -7.94
CA THR A 179 20.29 12.27 -8.88
C THR A 179 20.79 10.99 -8.21
N TRP A 180 20.95 9.92 -8.99
CA TRP A 180 21.42 8.64 -8.46
C TRP A 180 22.93 8.67 -8.21
N ARG A 181 23.33 8.64 -6.94
CA ARG A 181 24.75 8.72 -6.52
C ARG A 181 25.26 7.48 -5.78
N TRP A 182 24.42 6.48 -5.61
CA TRP A 182 24.74 5.28 -4.83
C TRP A 182 25.22 4.13 -5.70
N LYS A 183 25.71 3.08 -5.06
CA LYS A 183 25.85 1.76 -5.70
C LYS A 183 24.52 1.36 -6.34
N VAL A 184 24.58 0.80 -7.55
CA VAL A 184 23.44 0.27 -8.29
C VAL A 184 23.56 -1.25 -8.27
N ASP A 185 22.62 -1.93 -7.63
CA ASP A 185 22.54 -3.38 -7.67
C ASP A 185 21.81 -3.82 -8.95
N PRO A 186 22.20 -4.94 -9.58
CA PRO A 186 21.51 -5.50 -10.76
C PRO A 186 20.03 -5.86 -10.51
N ALA A 187 19.20 -5.73 -11.54
CA ALA A 187 17.75 -5.92 -11.42
C ALA A 187 17.35 -7.36 -11.05
N ASP A 188 18.11 -8.35 -11.51
CA ASP A 188 17.90 -9.78 -11.21
C ASP A 188 18.20 -10.11 -9.74
N GLU A 189 19.28 -9.54 -9.18
CA GLU A 189 19.60 -9.66 -7.76
C GLU A 189 18.52 -8.98 -6.89
N VAL A 190 18.09 -7.77 -7.27
CA VAL A 190 17.02 -7.05 -6.57
C VAL A 190 15.72 -7.85 -6.64
N PHE A 191 15.32 -8.35 -7.81
CA PHE A 191 14.12 -9.16 -8.01
C PHE A 191 14.13 -10.42 -7.13
N LYS A 192 15.22 -11.20 -7.19
CA LYS A 192 15.39 -12.40 -6.37
C LYS A 192 15.27 -12.07 -4.88
N GLY A 193 15.98 -11.02 -4.43
CA GLY A 193 15.99 -10.64 -3.03
C GLY A 193 14.62 -10.16 -2.51
N VAL A 194 13.84 -9.41 -3.30
CA VAL A 194 12.51 -8.97 -2.88
C VAL A 194 11.50 -10.12 -2.85
N VAL A 195 11.57 -11.05 -3.81
CA VAL A 195 10.73 -12.26 -3.84
C VAL A 195 11.02 -13.16 -2.64
N GLU A 196 12.30 -13.47 -2.39
CA GLU A 196 12.72 -14.26 -1.23
C GLU A 196 12.35 -13.57 0.09
N GLY A 197 12.54 -12.26 0.19
CA GLY A 197 12.16 -11.46 1.35
C GLY A 197 10.65 -11.46 1.59
N HIS A 198 9.84 -11.39 0.53
CA HIS A 198 8.39 -11.50 0.63
C HIS A 198 7.96 -12.87 1.16
N TYR A 199 8.42 -13.96 0.53
CA TYR A 199 8.05 -15.32 0.94
C TYR A 199 8.52 -15.66 2.35
N ARG A 200 9.69 -15.17 2.78
CA ARG A 200 10.14 -15.31 4.17
C ARG A 200 9.16 -14.66 5.15
N LYS A 201 8.65 -13.46 4.83
CA LYS A 201 7.65 -12.78 5.66
C LYS A 201 6.29 -13.46 5.62
N ILE A 202 5.88 -14.02 4.48
CA ILE A 202 4.65 -14.85 4.39
C ILE A 202 4.82 -16.09 5.27
N LYS A 203 5.95 -16.80 5.22
CA LYS A 203 6.21 -17.98 6.06
C LYS A 203 6.07 -17.69 7.55
N MET A 204 6.51 -16.50 8.00
CA MET A 204 6.34 -16.05 9.40
C MET A 204 4.87 -15.86 9.82
N MET A 205 3.92 -15.83 8.87
CA MET A 205 2.49 -15.79 9.17
C MET A 205 1.90 -17.16 9.53
N LYS A 206 2.68 -18.25 9.40
CA LYS A 206 2.26 -19.59 9.82
C LYS A 206 2.02 -19.63 11.34
N GLY A 207 0.93 -20.24 11.77
CA GLY A 207 0.58 -20.36 13.20
C GLY A 207 0.05 -19.08 13.84
N VAL A 208 0.01 -17.96 13.10
CA VAL A 208 -0.55 -16.71 13.60
C VAL A 208 -2.07 -16.84 13.73
N PRO A 209 -2.69 -16.51 14.89
CA PRO A 209 -4.11 -16.72 15.11
C PRO A 209 -5.00 -16.05 14.05
N GLY A 210 -5.96 -16.83 13.55
CA GLY A 210 -6.95 -16.42 12.57
C GLY A 210 -6.47 -16.42 11.12
N VAL A 211 -5.22 -16.80 10.83
CA VAL A 211 -4.76 -16.98 9.44
C VAL A 211 -5.50 -18.16 8.83
N ARG A 212 -6.09 -17.95 7.65
CA ARG A 212 -6.84 -18.98 6.92
C ARG A 212 -5.89 -19.83 6.07
N ALA A 213 -6.06 -21.15 6.12
CA ALA A 213 -5.20 -22.09 5.43
C ALA A 213 -5.23 -21.92 3.89
N ASP A 214 -6.42 -21.67 3.33
CA ASP A 214 -6.62 -21.42 1.89
C ASP A 214 -5.79 -20.23 1.40
N ARG A 215 -5.93 -19.06 2.05
CA ARG A 215 -5.21 -17.84 1.67
C ARG A 215 -3.71 -17.93 1.97
N PHE A 216 -3.32 -18.64 3.01
CA PHE A 216 -1.91 -18.86 3.33
C PHE A 216 -1.21 -19.68 2.25
N SER A 217 -1.84 -20.76 1.76
CA SER A 217 -1.30 -21.56 0.67
C SER A 217 -1.21 -20.75 -0.63
N GLU A 218 -2.23 -19.94 -0.96
CA GLU A 218 -2.18 -19.08 -2.15
C GLU A 218 -1.09 -17.99 -2.06
N ALA A 219 -0.79 -17.47 -0.86
CA ALA A 219 0.15 -16.37 -0.67
C ALA A 219 1.61 -16.68 -1.04
N PHE A 220 1.96 -17.96 -1.27
CA PHE A 220 3.26 -18.35 -1.83
C PHE A 220 3.33 -18.25 -3.35
N GLN A 221 2.29 -17.71 -3.99
CA GLN A 221 2.28 -17.33 -5.40
C GLN A 221 1.99 -15.83 -5.50
N ILE A 222 3.05 -15.03 -5.61
CA ILE A 222 2.91 -13.59 -5.87
C ILE A 222 2.21 -13.39 -7.22
N ARG A 223 1.13 -12.61 -7.24
CA ARG A 223 0.40 -12.24 -8.47
C ARG A 223 0.54 -10.77 -8.82
N HIS A 224 0.83 -9.94 -7.81
CA HIS A 224 0.85 -8.50 -7.93
C HIS A 224 2.08 -7.93 -7.22
N CYS A 225 2.70 -6.92 -7.82
CA CYS A 225 3.80 -6.16 -7.23
C CYS A 225 3.41 -4.68 -7.15
N ALA A 226 3.25 -4.19 -5.93
CA ALA A 226 3.09 -2.77 -5.63
C ALA A 226 4.48 -2.14 -5.45
N LEU A 227 4.92 -1.40 -6.47
CA LEU A 227 6.10 -0.56 -6.44
C LEU A 227 5.71 0.79 -5.83
N SER A 228 5.46 0.76 -4.53
CA SER A 228 4.91 1.89 -3.78
C SER A 228 5.24 1.86 -2.29
N LEU A 229 6.27 1.11 -1.90
CA LEU A 229 6.57 0.91 -0.49
C LEU A 229 7.12 2.21 0.16
N VAL A 230 8.20 2.73 -0.38
CA VAL A 230 8.87 3.96 0.03
C VAL A 230 9.87 4.39 -1.04
N GLY A 231 10.33 5.64 -1.02
CA GLY A 231 11.21 6.18 -2.04
C GLY A 231 10.49 6.41 -3.37
N GLU A 232 11.26 6.50 -4.45
CA GLU A 232 10.78 6.74 -5.81
C GLU A 232 11.25 5.61 -6.74
N PRO A 233 10.37 4.65 -7.11
CA PRO A 233 10.75 3.49 -7.93
C PRO A 233 11.30 3.86 -9.31
N VAL A 234 10.77 4.90 -9.94
CA VAL A 234 11.19 5.32 -11.31
C VAL A 234 12.62 5.86 -11.32
N PHE A 235 13.18 6.15 -10.15
CA PHE A 235 14.54 6.63 -9.99
C PHE A 235 15.59 5.53 -10.13
N TYR A 236 15.20 4.25 -10.00
CA TYR A 236 16.10 3.12 -10.16
C TYR A 236 16.58 2.99 -11.62
N PRO A 237 17.91 2.99 -11.89
CA PRO A 237 18.42 2.97 -13.25
C PRO A 237 17.97 1.76 -14.09
N TYR A 238 17.74 0.60 -13.47
CA TYR A 238 17.30 -0.62 -14.15
C TYR A 238 15.81 -0.95 -13.93
N ILE A 239 14.97 0.09 -13.82
CA ILE A 239 13.53 -0.09 -13.55
C ILE A 239 12.84 -0.89 -14.66
N ASN A 240 13.22 -0.71 -15.92
CA ASN A 240 12.61 -1.43 -17.04
C ASN A 240 12.99 -2.91 -17.04
N GLU A 241 14.23 -3.26 -16.74
CA GLU A 241 14.67 -4.65 -16.56
C GLU A 241 13.95 -5.30 -15.37
N PHE A 242 13.79 -4.57 -14.28
CA PHE A 242 13.04 -5.05 -13.12
C PHE A 242 11.56 -5.31 -13.43
N LEU A 243 10.92 -4.42 -14.19
CA LEU A 243 9.55 -4.61 -14.67
C LEU A 243 9.43 -5.82 -15.60
N HIS A 244 10.40 -6.02 -16.49
CA HIS A 244 10.46 -7.19 -17.37
C HIS A 244 10.56 -8.50 -16.58
N LEU A 245 11.37 -8.56 -15.53
CA LEU A 245 11.48 -9.73 -14.64
C LEU A 245 10.15 -10.03 -13.93
N LEU A 246 9.45 -9.00 -13.45
CA LEU A 246 8.11 -9.16 -12.86
C LEU A 246 7.13 -9.75 -13.86
N HIS A 247 7.04 -9.18 -15.07
CA HIS A 247 6.07 -9.59 -16.08
C HIS A 247 6.37 -10.98 -16.65
N SER A 248 7.65 -11.30 -16.87
CA SER A 248 8.09 -12.64 -17.28
C SER A 248 7.73 -13.70 -16.23
N SER A 249 7.64 -13.30 -14.96
CA SER A 249 7.19 -14.16 -13.85
C SER A 249 5.66 -14.13 -13.64
N LYS A 250 4.90 -13.53 -14.56
CA LYS A 250 3.45 -13.32 -14.48
C LYS A 250 3.00 -12.58 -13.21
N ILE A 251 3.82 -11.62 -12.75
CA ILE A 251 3.52 -10.72 -11.64
C ILE A 251 3.14 -9.35 -12.20
N SER A 252 1.92 -8.89 -11.94
CA SER A 252 1.45 -7.61 -12.49
C SER A 252 2.07 -6.44 -11.74
N SER A 253 2.35 -5.32 -12.40
CA SER A 253 3.09 -4.20 -11.79
C SER A 253 2.22 -2.96 -11.58
N PHE A 254 2.30 -2.39 -10.38
CA PHE A 254 1.62 -1.15 -10.00
C PHE A 254 2.67 -0.16 -9.51
N LEU A 255 3.09 0.76 -10.40
CA LEU A 255 4.16 1.71 -10.13
C LEU A 255 3.59 3.05 -9.73
N VAL A 256 4.04 3.58 -8.58
CA VAL A 256 3.65 4.89 -8.07
C VAL A 256 4.85 5.83 -8.11
N CYS A 257 4.68 6.99 -8.77
CA CYS A 257 5.68 8.05 -8.80
C CYS A 257 5.14 9.38 -8.24
N ASN A 258 6.06 10.25 -7.85
CA ASN A 258 5.82 11.58 -7.28
C ASN A 258 5.85 12.74 -8.31
N ALA A 259 5.93 12.43 -9.60
CA ALA A 259 6.00 13.40 -10.70
C ALA A 259 7.20 14.37 -10.66
N GLN A 260 8.38 13.92 -10.20
CA GLN A 260 9.62 14.73 -10.22
C GLN A 260 10.65 14.27 -11.27
N HIS A 261 10.41 13.14 -11.94
CA HIS A 261 11.37 12.49 -12.83
C HIS A 261 10.80 12.31 -14.26
N PRO A 262 10.55 13.40 -15.02
CA PRO A 262 9.88 13.33 -16.31
C PRO A 262 10.65 12.49 -17.33
N ALA A 263 11.98 12.57 -17.38
CA ALA A 263 12.79 11.78 -18.32
C ALA A 263 12.64 10.27 -18.07
N GLN A 264 12.73 9.85 -16.80
CA GLN A 264 12.57 8.47 -16.39
C GLN A 264 11.12 7.99 -16.61
N LEU A 265 10.14 8.85 -16.32
CA LEU A 265 8.74 8.55 -16.57
C LEU A 265 8.45 8.37 -18.06
N ALA A 266 9.00 9.21 -18.93
CA ALA A 266 8.86 9.08 -20.39
C ALA A 266 9.46 7.76 -20.90
N ALA A 267 10.67 7.43 -20.45
CA ALA A 267 11.39 6.20 -20.79
C ALA A 267 10.85 4.92 -20.12
N LEU A 268 9.87 5.04 -19.22
CA LEU A 268 9.28 3.90 -18.53
C LEU A 268 8.55 2.99 -19.52
N GLY A 269 8.93 1.71 -19.52
CA GLY A 269 8.27 0.65 -20.27
C GLY A 269 6.88 0.32 -19.72
N PRO A 270 6.20 -0.69 -20.29
CA PRO A 270 4.86 -1.07 -19.88
C PRO A 270 4.78 -1.41 -18.39
N VAL A 271 3.71 -0.93 -17.74
CA VAL A 271 3.27 -1.40 -16.43
C VAL A 271 1.81 -1.79 -16.49
N THR A 272 1.34 -2.64 -15.58
CA THR A 272 -0.09 -3.01 -15.57
C THR A 272 -0.96 -1.80 -15.26
N GLN A 273 -0.53 -0.96 -14.32
CA GLN A 273 -1.16 0.32 -14.00
C GLN A 273 -0.16 1.32 -13.43
N LEU A 274 -0.08 2.51 -14.03
CA LEU A 274 0.82 3.60 -13.66
C LEU A 274 0.08 4.63 -12.79
N TYR A 275 0.68 5.00 -11.68
CA TYR A 275 0.15 5.95 -10.72
C TYR A 275 1.04 7.19 -10.62
N VAL A 276 0.41 8.36 -10.64
CA VAL A 276 1.03 9.62 -10.23
C VAL A 276 0.33 10.09 -8.96
N SER A 277 1.10 10.36 -7.91
CA SER A 277 0.56 10.98 -6.70
C SER A 277 0.35 12.48 -6.97
N ILE A 278 -0.88 12.96 -6.74
CA ILE A 278 -1.27 14.34 -6.95
C ILE A 278 -1.72 14.88 -5.60
N ASP A 279 -0.78 15.42 -4.84
CA ASP A 279 -1.03 15.80 -3.44
C ASP A 279 -1.35 17.29 -3.27
N ALA A 280 -1.29 18.08 -4.35
CA ALA A 280 -1.69 19.49 -4.38
C ALA A 280 -2.11 19.94 -5.79
N SER A 281 -3.01 20.92 -5.86
CA SER A 281 -3.52 21.47 -7.12
C SER A 281 -2.68 22.61 -7.73
N ASN A 282 -1.81 23.25 -6.94
CA ASN A 282 -1.02 24.41 -7.37
C ASN A 282 0.42 24.39 -6.82
N ARG A 283 1.28 25.24 -7.38
CA ARG A 283 2.71 25.32 -7.04
C ARG A 283 2.99 25.53 -5.55
N ASP A 284 2.26 26.42 -4.90
CA ASP A 284 2.50 26.79 -3.51
C ASP A 284 2.04 25.69 -2.55
N SER A 285 0.85 25.12 -2.79
CA SER A 285 0.36 23.95 -2.05
C SER A 285 1.31 22.76 -2.21
N LEU A 286 1.80 22.49 -3.44
CA LEU A 286 2.74 21.40 -3.71
C LEU A 286 4.05 21.59 -2.94
N LYS A 287 4.61 22.81 -2.95
CA LYS A 287 5.83 23.12 -2.20
C LYS A 287 5.67 22.90 -0.70
N LYS A 288 4.51 23.27 -0.14
CA LYS A 288 4.21 23.11 1.30
C LYS A 288 4.02 21.64 1.68
N ILE A 289 3.27 20.89 0.89
CA ILE A 289 2.86 19.53 1.23
C ILE A 289 3.94 18.50 0.85
N ASP A 290 4.53 18.58 -0.34
CA ASP A 290 5.47 17.58 -0.85
C ASP A 290 6.92 17.89 -0.54
N ARG A 291 7.23 19.17 -0.26
CA ARG A 291 8.59 19.65 0.01
C ARG A 291 9.62 19.06 -0.97
N PRO A 292 9.42 19.26 -2.29
CA PRO A 292 10.29 18.71 -3.32
C PRO A 292 11.70 19.30 -3.24
N LEU A 293 12.71 18.51 -3.61
CA LEU A 293 14.11 18.92 -3.61
C LEU A 293 14.51 19.68 -4.88
N HIS A 294 13.84 19.39 -6.00
CA HIS A 294 14.06 20.07 -7.27
C HIS A 294 13.62 21.52 -7.21
N ARG A 295 14.40 22.44 -7.77
CA ARG A 295 14.04 23.87 -7.85
C ARG A 295 12.92 24.13 -8.88
N ASP A 296 12.94 23.35 -9.96
CA ASP A 296 11.98 23.29 -11.07
C ASP A 296 10.87 22.24 -10.83
N PHE A 297 10.52 21.97 -9.57
CA PHE A 297 9.60 20.90 -9.18
C PHE A 297 8.21 21.01 -9.82
N TRP A 298 7.72 22.24 -10.05
CA TRP A 298 6.39 22.47 -10.62
C TRP A 298 6.39 22.22 -12.12
N GLU A 299 7.43 22.67 -12.80
CA GLU A 299 7.62 22.45 -14.23
C GLU A 299 7.81 20.96 -14.54
N ARG A 300 8.57 20.23 -13.69
CA ARG A 300 8.68 18.77 -13.72
C ARG A 300 7.34 18.08 -13.51
N PHE A 301 6.60 18.53 -12.51
CA PHE A 301 5.27 18.00 -12.19
C PHE A 301 4.33 18.15 -13.39
N GLN A 302 4.21 19.34 -13.96
CA GLN A 302 3.39 19.61 -15.15
C GLN A 302 3.82 18.75 -16.34
N SER A 303 5.13 18.60 -16.58
CA SER A 303 5.67 17.75 -17.64
C SER A 303 5.31 16.27 -17.44
N CYS A 304 5.32 15.78 -16.20
CA CYS A 304 4.90 14.41 -15.91
C CYS A 304 3.41 14.18 -16.20
N LEU A 305 2.55 15.20 -16.03
CA LEU A 305 1.13 15.09 -16.38
C LEU A 305 0.93 15.00 -17.90
N ASP A 306 1.72 15.75 -18.68
CA ASP A 306 1.71 15.65 -20.15
C ASP A 306 2.15 14.24 -20.60
N ILE A 307 3.23 13.70 -20.03
CA ILE A 307 3.68 12.34 -20.28
C ILE A 307 2.61 11.31 -19.91
N LEU A 308 1.90 11.51 -18.79
CA LEU A 308 0.82 10.60 -18.39
C LEU A 308 -0.34 10.64 -19.39
N ARG A 309 -0.67 11.82 -19.93
CA ARG A 309 -1.68 12.00 -20.98
C ARG A 309 -1.32 11.22 -22.24
N GLU A 310 -0.03 11.18 -22.60
CA GLU A 310 0.44 10.38 -23.74
C GLU A 310 0.34 8.87 -23.45
N LYS A 311 0.80 8.44 -22.26
CA LYS A 311 0.79 7.03 -21.86
C LYS A 311 -0.61 6.44 -21.64
N ARG A 312 -1.65 7.26 -21.46
CA ARG A 312 -3.03 6.80 -21.22
C ARG A 312 -3.64 5.94 -22.34
N ASN A 313 -3.03 5.95 -23.52
CA ASN A 313 -3.45 5.14 -24.67
C ASN A 313 -2.68 3.82 -24.78
N GLN A 314 -1.61 3.65 -24.00
CA GLN A 314 -0.73 2.48 -24.03
C GLN A 314 -0.90 1.60 -22.78
N GLN A 315 -1.35 2.20 -21.67
CA GLN A 315 -1.55 1.52 -20.39
C GLN A 315 -2.51 2.28 -19.50
N ARG A 316 -2.99 1.63 -18.43
CA ARG A 316 -3.86 2.25 -17.43
C ARG A 316 -3.09 3.31 -16.63
N THR A 317 -3.63 4.52 -16.57
CA THR A 317 -3.05 5.63 -15.81
C THR A 317 -3.98 6.08 -14.69
N VAL A 318 -3.42 6.43 -13.53
CA VAL A 318 -4.18 6.79 -12.34
C VAL A 318 -3.58 8.03 -11.70
N PHE A 319 -4.43 9.01 -11.41
CA PHE A 319 -4.12 10.03 -10.42
C PHE A 319 -4.54 9.55 -9.05
N ARG A 320 -3.63 9.60 -8.08
CA ARG A 320 -3.94 9.29 -6.68
C ARG A 320 -3.82 10.54 -5.85
N LEU A 321 -4.96 11.06 -5.40
CA LEU A 321 -5.08 12.26 -4.60
C LEU A 321 -5.11 11.86 -3.12
N THR A 322 -4.16 12.39 -2.34
CA THR A 322 -4.14 12.21 -0.89
C THR A 322 -4.77 13.44 -0.24
N LEU A 323 -6.01 13.33 0.22
CA LEU A 323 -6.71 14.42 0.89
C LEU A 323 -6.26 14.57 2.34
N VAL A 324 -5.81 15.77 2.67
CA VAL A 324 -5.33 16.21 3.97
C VAL A 324 -6.14 17.45 4.36
N LYS A 325 -6.99 17.29 5.38
CA LYS A 325 -7.86 18.37 5.86
C LYS A 325 -7.03 19.58 6.33
N GLY A 326 -7.43 20.77 5.92
CA GLY A 326 -6.73 22.03 6.20
C GLY A 326 -5.48 22.26 5.33
N PHE A 327 -5.18 21.39 4.37
CA PHE A 327 -4.09 21.58 3.41
C PHE A 327 -4.59 21.67 1.97
N ASN A 328 -5.42 20.71 1.53
CA ASN A 328 -5.74 20.54 0.11
C ASN A 328 -7.18 20.10 -0.16
N VAL A 329 -8.11 20.40 0.76
CA VAL A 329 -9.54 20.00 0.67
C VAL A 329 -10.43 21.21 0.38
N ASP A 330 -10.17 22.34 1.03
CA ASP A 330 -10.97 23.56 0.90
C ASP A 330 -10.54 24.35 -0.35
N ASP A 331 -11.50 24.73 -1.19
CA ASP A 331 -11.32 25.57 -2.39
C ASP A 331 -10.38 25.04 -3.51
N GLU A 332 -9.88 23.81 -3.42
CA GLU A 332 -8.96 23.23 -4.42
C GLU A 332 -9.65 22.39 -5.51
N VAL A 333 -10.96 22.15 -5.45
CA VAL A 333 -11.69 21.27 -6.40
C VAL A 333 -11.45 21.69 -7.86
N MET A 334 -11.54 22.99 -8.15
CA MET A 334 -11.29 23.52 -9.51
C MET A 334 -9.85 23.27 -9.96
N GLY A 335 -8.87 23.46 -9.06
CA GLY A 335 -7.46 23.22 -9.38
C GLY A 335 -7.17 21.73 -9.62
N TYR A 336 -7.76 20.82 -8.84
CA TYR A 336 -7.66 19.39 -9.14
C TYR A 336 -8.34 19.02 -10.46
N ALA A 337 -9.49 19.64 -10.78
CA ALA A 337 -10.13 19.47 -12.08
C ALA A 337 -9.25 19.96 -13.24
N ASP A 338 -8.51 21.07 -13.08
CA ASP A 338 -7.52 21.54 -14.07
C ASP A 338 -6.43 20.48 -14.33
N LEU A 339 -5.93 19.85 -13.26
CA LEU A 339 -4.94 18.78 -13.39
C LEU A 339 -5.51 17.55 -14.08
N VAL A 340 -6.73 17.12 -13.72
CA VAL A 340 -7.42 15.98 -14.37
C VAL A 340 -7.66 16.27 -15.86
N GLU A 341 -8.08 17.48 -16.21
CA GLU A 341 -8.27 17.91 -17.61
C GLU A 341 -6.95 17.89 -18.40
N LYS A 342 -5.83 18.25 -17.76
CA LYS A 342 -4.50 18.18 -18.36
C LYS A 342 -4.06 16.74 -18.61
N GLY A 343 -4.09 15.89 -17.58
CA GLY A 343 -3.55 14.53 -17.62
C GLY A 343 -4.48 13.46 -18.22
N LEU A 344 -5.79 13.68 -18.18
CA LEU A 344 -6.83 12.73 -18.61
C LEU A 344 -6.56 11.27 -18.18
N PRO A 345 -6.30 11.00 -16.88
CA PRO A 345 -5.99 9.65 -16.43
C PRO A 345 -7.18 8.70 -16.63
N CYS A 346 -6.94 7.40 -16.79
CA CYS A 346 -8.04 6.42 -16.81
C CYS A 346 -8.89 6.47 -15.53
N PHE A 347 -8.25 6.73 -14.38
CA PHE A 347 -8.90 6.78 -13.08
C PHE A 347 -8.35 7.88 -12.18
N VAL A 348 -9.18 8.36 -11.26
CA VAL A 348 -8.80 9.25 -10.17
C VAL A 348 -9.18 8.57 -8.85
N GLU A 349 -8.17 8.15 -8.09
CA GLU A 349 -8.32 7.65 -6.74
C GLU A 349 -8.25 8.80 -5.76
N VAL A 350 -9.35 9.09 -5.06
CA VAL A 350 -9.38 10.11 -4.01
C VAL A 350 -9.35 9.39 -2.67
N LYS A 351 -8.32 9.66 -1.87
CA LYS A 351 -8.06 8.93 -0.62
C LYS A 351 -7.77 9.87 0.54
N GLY A 352 -8.49 9.67 1.64
CA GLY A 352 -8.17 10.35 2.90
C GLY A 352 -6.81 9.94 3.46
N VAL A 353 -6.00 10.92 3.89
CA VAL A 353 -4.71 10.67 4.52
C VAL A 353 -4.90 9.81 5.78
N THR A 354 -3.99 8.85 5.98
CA THR A 354 -3.97 8.06 7.22
C THR A 354 -2.90 8.61 8.15
N TYR A 355 -3.28 9.05 9.34
CA TYR A 355 -2.32 9.51 10.35
C TYR A 355 -1.46 8.34 10.83
N CYS A 356 -0.14 8.49 10.72
CA CYS A 356 0.81 7.44 11.04
C CYS A 356 1.39 7.50 12.46
N GLY A 357 1.04 8.54 13.24
CA GLY A 357 1.33 8.59 14.68
C GLY A 357 2.80 8.74 15.06
N THR A 358 3.68 9.14 14.14
CA THR A 358 5.11 9.38 14.41
C THR A 358 5.32 10.80 14.95
N SER A 359 6.29 11.00 15.85
CA SER A 359 6.70 12.32 16.37
C SER A 359 6.94 13.33 15.25
N THR A 360 7.56 12.88 14.16
CA THR A 360 7.88 13.67 12.98
C THR A 360 6.65 14.16 12.19
N ALA A 361 5.49 13.51 12.32
CA ALA A 361 4.25 14.01 11.69
C ALA A 361 3.74 15.26 12.41
N GLY A 362 3.92 15.33 13.74
CA GLY A 362 3.62 16.51 14.54
C GLY A 362 4.53 17.70 14.19
N GLU A 363 5.82 17.46 14.01
CA GLU A 363 6.79 18.48 13.55
C GLU A 363 6.51 18.96 12.12
N ALA A 364 5.97 18.08 11.27
CA ALA A 364 5.53 18.44 9.91
C ALA A 364 4.18 19.17 9.88
N GLY A 365 3.52 19.37 11.03
CA GLY A 365 2.25 20.08 11.16
C GLY A 365 1.01 19.22 10.93
N LEU A 366 1.14 17.89 10.86
CA LEU A 366 0.02 16.96 10.75
C LEU A 366 -0.42 16.46 12.12
N THR A 367 -1.72 16.50 12.34
CA THR A 367 -2.39 15.98 13.52
C THR A 367 -3.55 15.06 13.10
N MET A 368 -4.15 14.37 14.07
CA MET A 368 -5.40 13.62 13.82
C MET A 368 -6.53 14.48 13.25
N LYS A 369 -6.52 15.80 13.46
CA LYS A 369 -7.53 16.73 12.91
C LYS A 369 -7.41 16.88 11.38
N ASN A 370 -6.25 16.54 10.81
CA ASN A 370 -5.99 16.62 9.37
C ASN A 370 -6.44 15.35 8.61
N VAL A 371 -6.84 14.29 9.33
CA VAL A 371 -7.42 13.09 8.73
C VAL A 371 -8.88 13.37 8.39
N PRO A 372 -9.29 13.36 7.11
CA PRO A 372 -10.69 13.57 6.77
C PRO A 372 -11.54 12.36 7.15
N PHE A 373 -12.77 12.62 7.56
CA PHE A 373 -13.81 11.62 7.67
C PHE A 373 -14.25 11.14 6.28
N TYR A 374 -14.94 9.99 6.24
CA TYR A 374 -15.35 9.41 4.97
C TYR A 374 -16.28 10.34 4.21
N GLU A 375 -17.22 10.95 4.91
CA GLU A 375 -18.24 11.86 4.40
C GLU A 375 -17.61 13.13 3.80
N GLU A 376 -16.48 13.59 4.35
CA GLU A 376 -15.71 14.72 3.80
C GLU A 376 -15.05 14.34 2.47
N VAL A 377 -14.55 13.10 2.34
CA VAL A 377 -14.02 12.58 1.07
C VAL A 377 -15.15 12.40 0.05
N VAL A 378 -16.33 11.92 0.47
CA VAL A 378 -17.52 11.83 -0.38
C VAL A 378 -17.89 13.21 -0.94
N ALA A 379 -18.02 14.22 -0.08
CA ALA A 379 -18.36 15.58 -0.49
C ALA A 379 -17.36 16.15 -1.51
N PHE A 380 -16.06 15.94 -1.28
CA PHE A 380 -15.02 16.36 -2.22
C PHE A 380 -15.14 15.64 -3.56
N VAL A 381 -15.34 14.31 -3.57
CA VAL A 381 -15.48 13.53 -4.81
C VAL A 381 -16.72 13.92 -5.59
N GLU A 382 -17.85 14.15 -4.95
CA GLU A 382 -19.06 14.62 -5.62
C GLU A 382 -18.86 16.01 -6.25
N ALA A 383 -18.18 16.91 -5.54
CA ALA A 383 -17.86 18.25 -6.06
C ALA A 383 -16.90 18.16 -7.26
N LEU A 384 -15.84 17.35 -7.16
CA LEU A 384 -14.89 17.12 -8.24
C LEU A 384 -15.60 16.50 -9.45
N ASN A 385 -16.41 15.47 -9.26
CA ASN A 385 -17.15 14.82 -10.34
C ASN A 385 -18.10 15.79 -11.05
N LYS A 386 -18.84 16.63 -10.31
CA LYS A 386 -19.69 17.69 -10.88
C LYS A 386 -18.88 18.70 -11.69
N GLU A 387 -17.71 19.09 -11.21
CA GLU A 387 -16.84 20.03 -11.92
C GLU A 387 -16.26 19.42 -13.21
N LEU A 388 -15.84 18.16 -13.19
CA LEU A 388 -15.40 17.44 -14.38
C LEU A 388 -16.52 17.36 -15.43
N GLN A 389 -17.75 17.04 -15.00
CA GLN A 389 -18.93 17.02 -15.87
C GLN A 389 -19.27 18.40 -16.42
N ARG A 390 -19.17 19.46 -15.61
CA ARG A 390 -19.40 20.85 -16.04
C ARG A 390 -18.45 21.27 -17.15
N ARG A 391 -17.22 20.74 -17.17
CA ARG A 391 -16.21 20.96 -18.22
C ARG A 391 -16.41 20.07 -19.46
N GLY A 392 -17.39 19.19 -19.45
CA GLY A 392 -17.63 18.24 -20.55
C GLY A 392 -16.66 17.06 -20.57
N LEU A 393 -15.98 16.77 -19.46
CA LEU A 393 -15.10 15.61 -19.36
C LEU A 393 -15.92 14.36 -19.04
N GLU A 394 -15.67 13.28 -19.78
CA GLU A 394 -16.39 12.01 -19.66
C GLU A 394 -15.86 11.15 -18.51
N TYR A 395 -16.21 11.55 -17.29
CA TYR A 395 -15.90 10.85 -16.04
C TYR A 395 -17.14 10.63 -15.18
N GLY A 396 -17.09 9.62 -14.32
CA GLY A 396 -18.12 9.31 -13.34
C GLY A 396 -17.57 8.59 -12.11
N ILE A 397 -18.32 8.62 -11.00
CA ILE A 397 -17.95 7.91 -9.77
C ILE A 397 -18.23 6.41 -9.99
N ALA A 398 -17.17 5.60 -9.91
CA ALA A 398 -17.20 4.19 -10.29
C ALA A 398 -17.37 3.25 -9.09
N ALA A 399 -16.55 3.45 -8.05
CA ALA A 399 -16.45 2.51 -6.94
C ALA A 399 -16.05 3.24 -5.65
N GLU A 400 -16.26 2.59 -4.51
CA GLU A 400 -15.79 3.07 -3.21
C GLU A 400 -15.16 1.95 -2.39
N HIS A 401 -14.42 2.34 -1.35
CA HIS A 401 -14.05 1.47 -0.26
C HIS A 401 -14.02 2.29 1.03
N ALA A 402 -15.18 2.41 1.67
CA ALA A 402 -15.38 3.25 2.86
C ALA A 402 -14.39 2.90 3.98
N HIS A 403 -14.02 1.63 4.13
CA HIS A 403 -13.06 1.21 5.16
C HIS A 403 -11.64 1.77 4.93
N SER A 404 -11.24 2.05 3.70
CA SER A 404 -9.97 2.73 3.39
C SER A 404 -10.11 4.23 3.18
N CYS A 405 -11.32 4.79 3.36
CA CYS A 405 -11.63 6.18 3.05
C CYS A 405 -11.17 6.57 1.63
N CYS A 406 -11.57 5.76 0.64
CA CYS A 406 -11.12 5.92 -0.74
C CYS A 406 -12.27 5.73 -1.72
N ILE A 407 -12.37 6.61 -2.70
CA ILE A 407 -13.41 6.61 -3.74
C ILE A 407 -12.72 6.73 -5.10
N LEU A 408 -13.27 6.05 -6.10
CA LEU A 408 -12.76 5.97 -7.46
C LEU A 408 -13.66 6.74 -8.41
N ILE A 409 -13.10 7.72 -9.12
CA ILE A 409 -13.70 8.26 -10.34
C ILE A 409 -13.04 7.55 -11.52
N GLY A 410 -13.84 7.10 -12.49
CA GLY A 410 -13.36 6.46 -13.72
C GLY A 410 -13.73 7.25 -14.96
N SER A 411 -12.89 7.16 -16.00
CA SER A 411 -13.24 7.62 -17.34
C SER A 411 -14.33 6.72 -17.93
N ASN A 412 -15.27 7.30 -18.68
CA ASN A 412 -16.36 6.56 -19.33
C ASN A 412 -15.87 5.52 -20.36
N ARG A 413 -14.58 5.53 -20.74
CA ARG A 413 -13.91 4.42 -21.46
C ARG A 413 -14.11 3.06 -20.77
N PHE A 414 -14.31 3.07 -19.45
CA PHE A 414 -14.53 1.89 -18.62
C PHE A 414 -15.99 1.76 -18.17
N PHE A 415 -16.92 2.53 -18.72
CA PHE A 415 -18.35 2.43 -18.47
C PHE A 415 -19.03 1.81 -19.70
N ILE A 416 -19.20 0.49 -19.67
CA ILE A 416 -19.62 -0.32 -20.83
C ILE A 416 -20.99 -0.92 -20.52
N ASN A 417 -21.95 -0.71 -21.43
CA ASN A 417 -23.31 -1.26 -21.31
C ASN A 417 -23.98 -0.97 -19.95
N GLY A 418 -23.84 0.26 -19.46
CA GLY A 418 -24.44 0.71 -18.19
C GLY A 418 -23.75 0.20 -16.93
N ARG A 419 -22.56 -0.41 -17.04
CA ARG A 419 -21.80 -0.94 -15.90
C ARG A 419 -20.36 -0.46 -15.91
N TRP A 420 -19.79 -0.26 -14.73
CA TRP A 420 -18.36 0.02 -14.58
C TRP A 420 -17.55 -1.26 -14.76
N HIS A 421 -16.40 -1.13 -15.42
CA HIS A 421 -15.43 -2.20 -15.71
C HIS A 421 -14.03 -1.76 -15.27
N THR A 422 -13.88 -1.59 -13.95
CA THR A 422 -12.63 -1.13 -13.34
C THR A 422 -11.66 -2.28 -13.06
N HIS A 423 -12.13 -3.53 -13.04
CA HIS A 423 -11.27 -4.71 -12.83
C HIS A 423 -10.38 -4.98 -14.04
N ILE A 424 -9.25 -5.64 -13.80
CA ILE A 424 -8.20 -5.87 -14.79
C ILE A 424 -8.21 -7.34 -15.17
N ASP A 425 -8.26 -7.65 -16.47
CA ASP A 425 -7.93 -9.00 -16.94
C ASP A 425 -6.40 -9.16 -16.96
N TYR A 426 -5.86 -9.60 -15.82
CA TYR A 426 -4.42 -9.82 -15.69
C TYR A 426 -3.89 -10.88 -16.66
N LYS A 427 -4.71 -11.88 -17.02
CA LYS A 427 -4.28 -12.92 -17.95
C LYS A 427 -4.11 -12.28 -19.33
N ARG A 428 -5.12 -11.55 -19.79
CA ARG A 428 -5.09 -10.85 -21.07
C ARG A 428 -3.97 -9.83 -21.15
N PHE A 429 -3.70 -9.09 -20.06
CA PHE A 429 -2.55 -8.18 -19.99
C PHE A 429 -1.22 -8.89 -20.31
N PHE A 430 -0.97 -10.07 -19.74
CA PHE A 430 0.27 -10.79 -20.02
C PHE A 430 0.30 -11.40 -21.43
N GLU A 431 -0.83 -11.88 -21.94
CA GLU A 431 -0.94 -12.36 -23.33
C GLU A 431 -0.57 -11.24 -24.31
N LEU A 432 -1.13 -10.03 -24.11
CA LEU A 432 -0.82 -8.86 -24.93
C LEU A 432 0.65 -8.44 -24.87
N LEU A 433 1.27 -8.49 -23.69
CA LEU A 433 2.71 -8.23 -23.56
C LEU A 433 3.56 -9.25 -24.33
N GLU A 434 3.19 -10.53 -24.31
CA GLU A 434 3.90 -11.61 -25.01
C GLU A 434 3.69 -11.55 -26.53
N GLU A 435 2.53 -11.11 -26.98
CA GLU A 435 2.25 -10.85 -28.40
C GLU A 435 3.17 -9.76 -28.98
N GLY A 436 3.70 -8.86 -28.14
CA GLY A 436 4.63 -7.79 -28.55
C GLY A 436 4.01 -6.72 -29.45
N LYS A 437 2.67 -6.71 -29.57
CA LYS A 437 1.91 -5.73 -30.35
C LYS A 437 1.52 -4.54 -29.49
N GLU A 438 1.20 -3.41 -30.13
CA GLU A 438 0.60 -2.27 -29.43
C GLU A 438 -0.78 -2.64 -28.89
N PHE A 439 -1.05 -2.27 -27.65
CA PHE A 439 -2.34 -2.41 -26.99
C PHE A 439 -2.58 -1.24 -26.04
N GLY A 440 -3.84 -0.96 -25.76
CA GLY A 440 -4.29 0.07 -24.83
C GLY A 440 -4.95 -0.51 -23.58
N PRO A 441 -5.33 0.36 -22.63
CA PRO A 441 -5.93 -0.06 -21.38
C PRO A 441 -7.31 -0.73 -21.53
N GLU A 442 -7.99 -0.54 -22.66
CA GLU A 442 -9.26 -1.20 -23.00
C GLU A 442 -9.09 -2.67 -23.38
N ASP A 443 -7.92 -3.07 -23.90
CA ASP A 443 -7.69 -4.42 -24.42
C ASP A 443 -7.56 -5.51 -23.34
N TYR A 444 -7.43 -5.09 -22.08
CA TYR A 444 -7.32 -5.98 -20.92
C TYR A 444 -8.27 -5.58 -19.79
N ILE A 445 -9.46 -5.08 -20.17
CA ILE A 445 -10.58 -4.88 -19.25
C ILE A 445 -11.07 -6.23 -18.73
N GLY A 446 -11.18 -6.34 -17.40
CA GLY A 446 -11.74 -7.51 -16.74
C GLY A 446 -13.26 -7.53 -16.70
N GLU A 447 -13.79 -8.42 -15.86
CA GLU A 447 -15.22 -8.48 -15.57
C GLU A 447 -15.76 -7.13 -15.05
N ALA A 448 -17.08 -6.97 -15.11
CA ALA A 448 -17.74 -5.79 -14.54
C ALA A 448 -17.35 -5.65 -13.06
N THR A 449 -17.13 -4.41 -12.63
CA THR A 449 -16.88 -4.09 -11.24
C THR A 449 -17.99 -4.69 -10.38
N PRO A 450 -17.66 -5.52 -9.38
CA PRO A 450 -18.66 -6.21 -8.57
C PRO A 450 -19.61 -5.21 -7.92
N GLU A 451 -20.89 -5.57 -7.81
CA GLU A 451 -21.92 -4.67 -7.31
C GLU A 451 -21.58 -4.12 -5.92
N TRP A 452 -21.11 -4.97 -5.00
CA TRP A 452 -20.68 -4.57 -3.65
C TRP A 452 -19.51 -3.56 -3.64
N ALA A 453 -18.76 -3.44 -4.74
CA ALA A 453 -17.67 -2.48 -4.91
C ALA A 453 -18.12 -1.14 -5.52
N ASN A 454 -19.25 -1.12 -6.22
CA ASN A 454 -19.77 0.07 -6.88
C ASN A 454 -20.11 1.17 -5.89
N TRP A 455 -20.12 2.40 -6.40
CA TRP A 455 -20.54 3.58 -5.66
C TRP A 455 -21.92 3.39 -5.01
N GLY A 456 -22.03 3.68 -3.71
CA GLY A 456 -23.23 3.52 -2.89
C GLY A 456 -23.25 2.26 -2.02
N ASN A 457 -22.35 1.29 -2.24
CA ASN A 457 -22.37 -0.03 -1.60
C ASN A 457 -21.26 -0.25 -0.56
N GLY A 458 -20.44 0.78 -0.26
CA GLY A 458 -19.43 0.76 0.80
C GLY A 458 -18.13 -0.02 0.49
N GLY A 459 -18.16 -0.91 -0.50
CA GLY A 459 -16.95 -1.47 -1.11
C GLY A 459 -16.25 -2.60 -0.39
N PHE A 460 -16.79 -3.08 0.73
CA PHE A 460 -16.13 -4.10 1.54
C PHE A 460 -16.48 -5.49 1.02
N ASP A 461 -15.46 -6.33 0.82
CA ASP A 461 -15.63 -7.69 0.32
C ASP A 461 -16.60 -8.50 1.19
N PRO A 462 -17.75 -8.98 0.66
CA PRO A 462 -18.73 -9.74 1.42
C PRO A 462 -18.20 -11.11 1.89
N ALA A 463 -17.11 -11.62 1.31
CA ALA A 463 -16.46 -12.86 1.75
C ALA A 463 -15.58 -12.68 3.00
N ASP A 464 -15.32 -11.43 3.41
CA ASP A 464 -14.47 -11.09 4.55
C ASP A 464 -15.27 -10.54 5.74
N VAL A 465 -14.67 -10.62 6.93
CA VAL A 465 -15.28 -10.13 8.18
C VAL A 465 -14.62 -8.84 8.61
N ARG A 466 -15.38 -7.74 8.62
CA ARG A 466 -14.88 -6.46 9.12
C ARG A 466 -14.67 -6.51 10.63
N VAL A 467 -13.42 -6.34 11.07
CA VAL A 467 -13.07 -6.30 12.50
C VAL A 467 -12.99 -4.87 12.99
N HIS A 468 -13.84 -4.53 13.96
CA HIS A 468 -13.82 -3.24 14.65
C HIS A 468 -12.95 -3.32 15.91
N ARG A 469 -12.24 -2.24 16.26
CA ARG A 469 -11.52 -2.16 17.54
C ARG A 469 -12.51 -2.24 18.71
N LYS A 470 -12.10 -2.85 19.83
CA LYS A 470 -12.90 -2.94 21.08
C LYS A 470 -13.47 -1.55 21.44
N GLY A 471 -14.77 -1.50 21.75
CA GLY A 471 -15.53 -0.27 22.01
C GLY A 471 -16.32 0.28 20.81
N LYS A 472 -15.80 0.18 19.57
CA LYS A 472 -16.54 0.63 18.37
C LYS A 472 -17.62 -0.36 17.92
N ALA A 473 -17.44 -1.66 18.13
CA ALA A 473 -18.46 -2.67 17.83
C ALA A 473 -19.74 -2.47 18.66
N ALA A 474 -19.59 -2.17 19.96
CA ALA A 474 -20.70 -1.86 20.85
C ALA A 474 -21.41 -0.56 20.45
N LYS A 475 -20.65 0.45 19.98
CA LYS A 475 -21.23 1.70 19.45
C LYS A 475 -22.02 1.45 18.15
N LYS A 476 -21.45 0.71 17.19
CA LYS A 476 -22.13 0.39 15.91
C LYS A 476 -23.41 -0.40 16.12
N LEU A 477 -23.39 -1.45 16.94
CA LEU A 477 -24.60 -2.21 17.27
C LEU A 477 -25.68 -1.34 17.93
N ARG A 478 -25.27 -0.34 18.73
CA ARG A 478 -26.19 0.61 19.37
C ARG A 478 -26.74 1.63 18.38
N ASP A 479 -25.92 2.10 17.45
CA ASP A 479 -26.33 3.06 16.41
C ASP A 479 -27.22 2.37 15.35
N GLU A 480 -26.95 1.10 15.00
CA GLU A 480 -27.79 0.27 14.13
C GLU A 480 -29.15 -0.05 14.78
N ALA A 481 -29.15 -0.43 16.07
CA ALA A 481 -30.39 -0.62 16.82
C ALA A 481 -31.21 0.68 16.97
N ALA A 482 -30.55 1.85 17.08
CA ALA A 482 -31.22 3.14 17.13
C ALA A 482 -31.87 3.51 15.78
N ALA A 483 -31.20 3.23 14.66
CA ALA A 483 -31.74 3.46 13.31
C ALA A 483 -32.92 2.52 12.98
N GLU A 484 -32.88 1.27 13.47
CA GLU A 484 -34.02 0.34 13.38
C GLU A 484 -35.21 0.82 14.23
N MET A 485 -34.98 1.37 15.42
CA MET A 485 -36.06 1.94 16.24
C MET A 485 -36.66 3.25 15.66
N GLU A 486 -35.87 4.08 14.98
CA GLU A 486 -36.37 5.28 14.29
C GLU A 486 -37.18 4.94 13.03
N THR A 487 -36.89 3.82 12.37
CA THR A 487 -37.67 3.34 11.21
C THR A 487 -38.97 2.63 11.61
N GLU A 488 -39.02 1.98 12.79
CA GLU A 488 -40.27 1.41 13.33
C GLU A 488 -41.20 2.46 13.97
N SER A 489 -40.69 3.59 14.46
CA SER A 489 -41.49 4.65 15.10
C SER A 489 -42.03 5.71 14.13
N GLY A 490 -41.57 5.75 12.88
CA GLY A 490 -42.07 6.66 11.83
C GLY A 490 -43.37 6.21 11.13
N GLY A 491 -43.96 5.08 11.54
CA GLY A 491 -45.11 4.45 10.87
C GLY A 491 -46.49 4.67 11.50
N CYS A 492 -46.63 5.57 12.49
CA CYS A 492 -47.95 5.89 13.05
C CYS A 492 -48.02 7.35 13.48
N GLY A 493 -48.48 8.21 12.58
CA GLY A 493 -48.76 9.63 12.80
C GLY A 493 -49.58 10.20 11.66
#